data_AF-A0A7K4GL04-F1
#
_entry.id   AF-A0A7K4GL04-F1
#
_cell.length_a   1.000
_cell.length_b   1.000
_cell.length_c   1.000
_cell.angle_alpha   90.00
_cell.angle_beta   90.00
_cell.angle_gamma   90.00
#
_symmetry.space_group_name_H-M   'P 1'
#
loop_
_entity.id
_entity.type
_entity.pdbx_description
1 polymer ?
#
loop_
_entity_poly.entity_id
_entity_poly.type
_entity_poly.pdbx_seq_one_letter_code
_entity_poly.pdbx_strand_id
1 'polypeptide(L)'
;MDNKLYICRNCQYVFPKELSELIESKVQVYCEMCGTPFSLSGVYFKQASISESRQPIHKATKHGLVDKERSSLDKAIKILNKFDYVPMLIFSIATLILSFFNFITSGGIMLIINSYLIVFSSLLIIIYDSRFISQRIRSNSYNEITLDALCYGILGCVIYGTGVIILIKGILIFIYSAKDSERGDHKLYQFGLKLKNSINNFSAKAGFVILLLVLNGTYFSGIEISAITIITSFFNNFYLMLILMSFILISLIVLIIDLKLKTKIYNKIEFTGADVVRTFILGVLGTVFLNLGIFILLKSIILFTLLVGKPIDLNGKLMIIEPETKSVPVRKDIPEEPKEEQVKKEEIPLKKLEDIPPEPKIQVGKTEEKTSEEEMEEFKTVEEEHEKKIAEDVLPQKKQKDIKLRLHESLLPVKNEKDRKIVKEYFSKIFNIISKDLRKQIMELKIPKKERKNILKELAFLAEEEQLNYIEELRNLYEEIPKKLIERIRKLPNFKVKYFDKIIEELKQMDEEQRLEFLEFLEKHA
;
A
#
# COMPACT_ATOMS: atom_id res chain seq x y z
N MET A 1 -12.73 44.33 51.64
CA MET A 1 -12.28 44.71 50.28
C MET A 1 -13.47 44.49 49.38
N ASP A 2 -13.99 45.56 48.80
CA ASP A 2 -15.26 45.50 48.06
C ASP A 2 -14.97 45.08 46.62
N ASN A 3 -15.64 44.02 46.15
CA ASN A 3 -15.45 43.52 44.79
C ASN A 3 -16.02 44.53 43.78
N LYS A 4 -15.16 45.41 43.25
CA LYS A 4 -15.53 46.33 42.16
C LYS A 4 -15.78 45.53 40.89
N LEU A 5 -16.98 45.65 40.34
CA LEU A 5 -17.35 45.03 39.07
C LEU A 5 -16.97 45.97 37.92
N TYR A 6 -16.04 45.53 37.08
CA TYR A 6 -15.64 46.24 35.87
C TYR A 6 -16.46 45.72 34.68
N ILE A 7 -17.00 46.65 33.88
CA ILE A 7 -17.93 46.33 32.78
C ILE A 7 -17.46 47.02 31.50
N CYS A 8 -17.45 46.30 30.38
CA CYS A 8 -17.11 46.86 29.08
C CYS A 8 -18.18 47.83 28.60
N ARG A 9 -17.80 49.10 28.37
CA ARG A 9 -18.70 50.16 27.90
C ARG A 9 -19.35 49.88 26.54
N ASN A 10 -18.76 49.01 25.72
CA ASN A 10 -19.21 48.77 24.34
C ASN A 10 -20.15 47.56 24.18
N CYS A 11 -19.98 46.50 24.98
CA CYS A 11 -20.78 45.27 24.87
C CYS A 11 -21.36 44.76 26.20
N GLN A 12 -21.23 45.54 27.29
CA GLN A 12 -21.70 45.21 28.64
C GLN A 12 -21.11 43.93 29.26
N TYR A 13 -20.07 43.34 28.66
CA TYR A 13 -19.33 42.21 29.22
C TYR A 13 -18.72 42.57 30.59
N VAL A 14 -18.97 41.75 31.60
CA VAL A 14 -18.40 41.90 32.95
C VAL A 14 -17.04 41.19 32.97
N PHE A 15 -15.98 41.91 33.35
CA PHE A 15 -14.64 41.34 33.38
C PHE A 15 -14.48 40.35 34.55
N PRO A 16 -13.81 39.19 34.35
CA PRO A 16 -13.46 38.28 35.43
C PRO A 16 -12.47 38.92 36.43
N LYS A 17 -12.30 38.29 37.59
CA LYS A 17 -11.47 38.81 38.69
C LYS A 17 -10.00 38.99 38.28
N GLU A 18 -9.44 38.03 37.56
CA GLU A 18 -8.05 38.08 37.05
C GLU A 18 -7.81 39.34 36.18
N LEU A 19 -8.77 39.70 35.33
CA LEU A 19 -8.69 40.92 34.51
C LEU A 19 -9.00 42.19 35.31
N SER A 20 -9.78 42.08 36.40
CA SER A 20 -10.07 43.19 37.32
C SER A 20 -8.82 43.61 38.11
N GLU A 21 -8.00 42.65 38.55
CA GLU A 21 -6.70 42.92 39.21
C GLU A 21 -5.70 43.60 38.26
N LEU A 22 -5.72 43.26 36.97
CA LEU A 22 -4.95 43.95 35.93
C LEU A 22 -5.45 45.39 35.68
N ILE A 23 -6.77 45.62 35.75
CA ILE A 23 -7.35 46.96 35.67
C ILE A 23 -6.97 47.80 36.90
N GLU A 24 -7.04 47.26 38.12
CA GLU A 24 -6.64 47.99 39.34
C GLU A 24 -5.13 48.30 39.39
N SER A 25 -4.28 47.41 38.88
CA SER A 25 -2.84 47.65 38.70
C SER A 25 -2.49 48.54 37.49
N LYS A 26 -3.50 49.10 36.80
CA LYS A 26 -3.40 50.03 35.66
C LYS A 26 -2.70 49.45 34.44
N VAL A 27 -2.86 48.15 34.19
CA VAL A 27 -2.43 47.47 32.96
C VAL A 27 -3.57 47.54 31.92
N GLN A 28 -3.24 47.80 30.66
CA GLN A 28 -4.22 47.89 29.58
C GLN A 28 -4.81 46.50 29.26
N VAL A 29 -6.04 46.28 29.72
CA VAL A 29 -6.87 45.12 29.39
C VAL A 29 -7.72 45.40 28.15
N TYR A 30 -8.06 44.36 27.39
CA TYR A 30 -8.96 44.39 26.24
C TYR A 30 -10.18 43.49 26.50
N CYS A 31 -11.34 43.85 25.96
CA CYS A 31 -12.56 43.05 26.15
C CYS A 31 -12.55 41.78 25.28
N GLU A 32 -12.70 40.63 25.90
CA GLU A 32 -12.68 39.31 25.24
C GLU A 32 -13.79 39.16 24.19
N MET A 33 -14.97 39.72 24.44
CA MET A 33 -16.13 39.65 23.53
C MET A 33 -16.10 40.60 22.33
N CYS A 34 -15.32 41.68 22.34
CA CYS A 34 -15.38 42.70 21.28
C CYS A 34 -14.06 43.42 20.95
N GLY A 35 -12.93 42.99 21.53
CA GLY A 35 -11.60 43.50 21.25
C GLY A 35 -11.30 44.93 21.71
N THR A 36 -12.29 45.70 22.17
CA THR A 36 -12.09 47.11 22.56
C THR A 36 -11.24 47.22 23.84
N PRO A 37 -10.28 48.16 23.91
CA PRO A 37 -9.52 48.41 25.15
C PRO A 37 -10.44 48.89 26.27
N PHE A 38 -10.21 48.40 27.48
CA PHE A 38 -10.85 48.96 28.68
C PHE A 38 -10.34 50.39 28.91
N SER A 39 -11.25 51.30 29.30
CA SER A 39 -10.92 52.70 29.57
C SER A 39 -11.77 53.23 30.73
N LEU A 40 -11.17 54.06 31.58
CA LEU A 40 -11.79 54.60 32.78
C LEU A 40 -11.35 56.06 32.92
N SER A 41 -12.32 56.97 33.09
CA SER A 41 -12.10 58.42 33.05
C SER A 41 -11.01 58.88 34.03
N GLY A 42 -9.98 59.55 33.52
CA GLY A 42 -8.85 60.05 34.32
C GLY A 42 -7.74 59.02 34.63
N VAL A 43 -7.84 57.78 34.15
CA VAL A 43 -6.80 56.76 34.34
C VAL A 43 -6.07 56.46 33.03
N TYR A 44 -4.77 56.75 33.00
CA TYR A 44 -3.86 56.27 31.97
C TYR A 44 -3.40 54.84 32.31
N PHE A 45 -3.73 53.90 31.44
CA PHE A 45 -3.27 52.50 31.53
C PHE A 45 -1.92 52.35 30.83
N LYS A 46 -1.03 51.54 31.42
CA LYS A 46 0.21 51.10 30.77
C LYS A 46 -0.11 49.93 29.84
N GLN A 47 0.32 49.98 28.58
CA GLN A 47 0.33 48.77 27.77
C GLN A 47 1.15 47.69 28.47
N ALA A 48 0.62 46.46 28.49
CA ALA A 48 1.36 45.31 28.99
C ALA A 48 2.64 45.18 28.15
N SER A 49 3.80 45.27 28.80
CA SER A 49 5.08 45.12 28.13
C SER A 49 5.23 43.68 27.68
N ILE A 50 4.92 43.40 26.42
CA ILE A 50 5.27 42.15 25.76
C ILE A 50 6.79 42.10 25.75
N SER A 51 7.38 41.42 26.74
CA SER A 51 8.77 41.01 26.65
C SER A 51 8.85 40.03 25.49
N GLU A 52 9.51 40.43 24.40
CA GLU A 52 9.94 39.49 23.38
C GLU A 52 10.94 38.53 24.05
N SER A 53 10.41 37.44 24.62
CA SER A 53 11.20 36.31 25.07
C SER A 53 11.78 35.62 23.85
N ARG A 54 12.86 36.18 23.32
CA ARG A 54 13.74 35.56 22.32
C ARG A 54 14.61 34.47 22.95
N GLN A 55 14.10 33.77 23.96
CA GLN A 55 14.43 32.37 24.11
C GLN A 55 13.59 31.62 23.07
N PRO A 56 14.20 31.06 22.00
CA PRO A 56 13.46 30.14 21.16
C PRO A 56 12.95 29.03 22.08
N ILE A 57 11.62 28.86 22.15
CA ILE A 57 11.03 27.69 22.76
C ILE A 57 11.31 26.52 21.81
N HIS A 58 12.55 26.04 21.86
CA HIS A 58 12.85 24.65 21.70
C HIS A 58 11.98 23.90 22.72
N LYS A 59 10.77 23.53 22.27
CA LYS A 59 10.11 22.34 22.78
C LYS A 59 11.19 21.26 22.74
N ALA A 60 11.67 20.85 23.91
CA ALA A 60 12.75 19.88 24.05
C ALA A 60 12.21 18.52 23.63
N THR A 61 12.09 18.33 22.32
CA THR A 61 11.51 17.17 21.69
C THR A 61 12.43 15.99 21.99
N LYS A 62 12.02 15.13 22.93
CA LYS A 62 12.64 13.83 23.25
C LYS A 62 12.80 12.88 22.05
N HIS A 63 12.32 13.30 20.89
CA HIS A 63 12.58 12.79 19.55
C HIS A 63 14.09 12.71 19.20
N GLY A 64 14.94 13.65 19.64
CA GLY A 64 16.36 13.65 19.25
C GLY A 64 17.15 12.37 19.57
N LEU A 65 16.74 11.59 20.58
CA LEU A 65 17.28 10.26 20.87
C LEU A 65 16.55 9.16 20.08
N VAL A 66 15.21 9.19 20.09
CA VAL A 66 14.36 8.17 19.46
C VAL A 66 14.58 8.12 17.94
N ASP A 67 14.69 9.28 17.28
CA ASP A 67 14.88 9.38 15.84
C ASP A 67 16.31 9.02 15.44
N LYS A 68 17.29 9.29 16.32
CA LYS A 68 18.68 8.83 16.16
C LYS A 68 18.76 7.30 16.23
N GLU A 69 18.09 6.67 17.20
CA GLU A 69 17.96 5.20 17.29
C GLU A 69 17.21 4.59 16.10
N ARG A 70 16.11 5.21 15.66
CA ARG A 70 15.38 4.79 14.44
C ARG A 70 16.31 4.83 13.22
N SER A 71 17.14 5.87 13.10
CA SER A 71 18.10 6.01 12.00
C SER A 71 19.26 5.00 12.04
N SER A 72 19.65 4.49 13.22
CA SER A 72 20.69 3.46 13.32
C SER A 72 20.12 2.05 13.09
N LEU A 73 18.91 1.77 13.59
CA LEU A 73 18.20 0.52 13.30
C LEU A 73 17.90 0.37 11.81
N ASP A 74 17.39 1.41 11.16
CA ASP A 74 17.12 1.43 9.71
C ASP A 74 18.39 1.14 8.89
N LYS A 75 19.51 1.79 9.24
CA LYS A 75 20.82 1.54 8.61
C LYS A 75 21.29 0.10 8.82
N ALA A 76 21.16 -0.45 10.04
CA ALA A 76 21.55 -1.83 10.34
C ALA A 76 20.73 -2.84 9.51
N ILE A 77 19.41 -2.67 9.44
CA ILE A 77 18.52 -3.52 8.64
C ILE A 77 18.88 -3.42 7.15
N LYS A 78 19.14 -2.22 6.63
CA LYS A 78 19.54 -1.99 5.23
C LYS A 78 20.96 -2.47 4.88
N ILE A 79 21.84 -2.65 5.86
CA ILE A 79 23.15 -3.29 5.69
C ILE A 79 22.99 -4.82 5.63
N LEU A 80 22.22 -5.41 6.57
CA LEU A 80 21.94 -6.85 6.58
C LEU A 80 21.22 -7.30 5.30
N ASN A 81 20.27 -6.49 4.81
CA ASN A 81 19.50 -6.68 3.57
C ASN A 81 20.32 -6.60 2.25
N LYS A 82 21.65 -6.65 2.34
CA LYS A 82 22.57 -6.79 1.19
C LYS A 82 23.31 -8.13 1.17
N PHE A 83 23.35 -8.86 2.28
CA PHE A 83 24.24 -10.02 2.47
C PHE A 83 23.57 -11.21 3.19
N ASP A 84 22.36 -11.04 3.71
CA ASP A 84 21.53 -12.05 4.36
C ASP A 84 21.30 -13.34 3.55
N TYR A 85 21.13 -13.24 2.23
CA TYR A 85 20.97 -14.41 1.36
C TYR A 85 22.28 -15.20 1.13
N VAL A 86 23.45 -14.61 1.41
CA VAL A 86 24.76 -15.15 1.02
C VAL A 86 25.11 -16.47 1.72
N PRO A 87 24.93 -16.65 3.06
CA PRO A 87 25.20 -17.93 3.71
C PRO A 87 24.32 -19.06 3.18
N MET A 88 23.03 -18.79 2.94
CA MET A 88 22.11 -19.78 2.35
C MET A 88 22.51 -20.14 0.92
N LEU A 89 22.94 -19.17 0.11
CA LEU A 89 23.38 -19.42 -1.27
C LEU A 89 24.67 -20.27 -1.30
N ILE A 90 25.66 -19.93 -0.48
CA ILE A 90 26.91 -20.70 -0.34
C ILE A 90 26.60 -22.13 0.13
N PHE A 91 25.79 -22.29 1.17
CA PHE A 91 25.37 -23.60 1.66
C PHE A 91 24.62 -24.43 0.60
N SER A 92 23.74 -23.78 -0.19
CA SER A 92 23.00 -24.45 -1.27
C SER A 92 23.94 -24.97 -2.36
N ILE A 93 24.92 -24.15 -2.77
CA ILE A 93 25.95 -24.53 -3.76
C ILE A 93 26.84 -25.66 -3.21
N ALA A 94 27.31 -25.54 -1.96
CA ALA A 94 28.11 -26.58 -1.31
C ALA A 94 27.36 -27.92 -1.19
N THR A 95 26.07 -27.87 -0.85
CA THR A 95 25.21 -29.06 -0.77
C THR A 95 25.03 -29.74 -2.14
N LEU A 96 24.85 -28.96 -3.21
CA LEU A 96 24.80 -29.50 -4.58
C LEU A 96 26.12 -30.15 -5.00
N ILE A 97 27.26 -29.51 -4.72
CA ILE A 97 28.60 -30.03 -5.04
C ILE A 97 28.85 -31.34 -4.28
N LEU A 98 28.57 -31.38 -2.96
CA LEU A 98 28.71 -32.59 -2.15
C LEU A 98 27.78 -33.71 -2.62
N SER A 99 26.54 -33.39 -2.99
CA SER A 99 25.59 -34.35 -3.57
C SER A 99 26.09 -34.93 -4.89
N PHE A 100 26.75 -34.13 -5.73
CA PHE A 100 27.31 -34.58 -7.00
C PHE A 100 28.50 -35.53 -6.81
N PHE A 101 29.43 -35.21 -5.89
CA PHE A 101 30.50 -36.13 -5.52
C PHE A 101 29.96 -37.44 -4.92
N ASN A 102 28.99 -37.37 -4.00
CA ASN A 102 28.37 -38.55 -3.39
C ASN A 102 27.64 -39.41 -4.43
N PHE A 103 27.03 -38.82 -5.46
CA PHE A 103 26.43 -39.58 -6.56
C PHE A 103 27.50 -40.37 -7.34
N ILE A 104 28.62 -39.73 -7.71
CA ILE A 104 29.70 -40.37 -8.46
C ILE A 104 30.34 -41.52 -7.67
N THR A 105 30.51 -41.37 -6.35
CA THR A 105 31.20 -42.38 -5.51
C THR A 105 30.31 -43.51 -5.04
N SER A 106 28.99 -43.28 -4.85
CA SER A 106 28.08 -44.27 -4.23
C SER A 106 26.86 -44.66 -5.06
N GLY A 107 26.54 -43.93 -6.14
CA GLY A 107 25.30 -44.12 -6.90
C GLY A 107 24.01 -43.82 -6.12
N GLY A 108 24.10 -43.28 -4.91
CA GLY A 108 22.99 -43.17 -3.96
C GLY A 108 21.91 -42.14 -4.33
N ILE A 109 20.96 -42.51 -5.20
CA ILE A 109 19.85 -41.65 -5.66
C ILE A 109 19.07 -41.00 -4.50
N MET A 110 18.88 -41.71 -3.39
CA MET A 110 18.18 -41.18 -2.20
C MET A 110 18.90 -39.98 -1.58
N LEU A 111 20.24 -39.98 -1.55
CA LEU A 111 21.03 -38.84 -1.06
C LEU A 111 20.84 -37.61 -1.96
N ILE A 112 20.72 -37.82 -3.27
CA ILE A 112 20.49 -36.76 -4.27
C ILE A 112 19.12 -36.12 -4.06
N ILE A 113 18.06 -36.94 -3.93
CA ILE A 113 16.70 -36.46 -3.64
C ILE A 113 16.69 -35.66 -2.33
N ASN A 114 17.37 -36.17 -1.29
CA ASN A 114 17.46 -35.49 -0.01
C ASN A 114 18.17 -34.13 -0.12
N SER A 115 19.33 -34.09 -0.79
CA SER A 115 20.07 -32.85 -1.04
C SER A 115 19.26 -31.83 -1.85
N TYR A 116 18.51 -32.26 -2.87
CA TYR A 116 17.61 -31.37 -3.61
C TYR A 116 16.45 -30.85 -2.75
N LEU A 117 15.90 -31.62 -1.81
CA LEU A 117 14.85 -31.13 -0.90
C LEU A 117 15.37 -30.02 0.04
N ILE A 118 16.59 -30.17 0.59
CA ILE A 118 17.26 -29.11 1.38
C ILE A 118 17.52 -27.88 0.50
N VAL A 119 18.09 -28.05 -0.68
CA VAL A 119 18.46 -26.95 -1.60
C VAL A 119 17.22 -26.22 -2.11
N PHE A 120 16.12 -26.93 -2.40
CA PHE A 120 14.87 -26.32 -2.79
C PHE A 120 14.23 -25.55 -1.62
N SER A 121 14.34 -26.07 -0.39
CA SER A 121 13.90 -25.37 0.83
C SER A 121 14.66 -24.07 1.05
N SER A 122 16.00 -24.07 0.99
CA SER A 122 16.82 -22.86 1.14
C SER A 122 16.59 -21.86 0.00
N LEU A 123 16.45 -22.33 -1.25
CA LEU A 123 16.11 -21.47 -2.39
C LEU A 123 14.73 -20.82 -2.23
N LEU A 124 13.72 -21.52 -1.71
CA LEU A 124 12.41 -20.92 -1.44
C LEU A 124 12.48 -19.83 -0.37
N ILE A 125 13.33 -19.98 0.66
CA ILE A 125 13.57 -18.92 1.65
C ILE A 125 14.26 -17.72 0.98
N ILE A 126 15.33 -17.93 0.20
CA ILE A 126 16.03 -16.87 -0.55
C ILE A 126 15.07 -16.13 -1.51
N ILE A 127 14.22 -16.86 -2.24
CA ILE A 127 13.25 -16.29 -3.19
C ILE A 127 12.19 -15.48 -2.44
N TYR A 128 11.72 -15.96 -1.29
CA TYR A 128 10.77 -15.20 -0.47
C TYR A 128 11.40 -13.91 0.09
N ASP A 129 12.61 -14.03 0.64
CA ASP A 129 13.31 -12.93 1.27
C ASP A 129 13.63 -11.85 0.23
N SER A 130 14.31 -12.21 -0.87
CA SER A 130 14.69 -11.28 -1.93
C SER A 130 13.50 -10.63 -2.67
N ARG A 131 12.38 -11.35 -2.89
CA ARG A 131 11.22 -10.82 -3.62
C ARG A 131 10.20 -10.10 -2.74
N PHE A 132 10.06 -10.46 -1.47
CA PHE A 132 9.07 -9.82 -0.59
C PHE A 132 9.75 -8.98 0.50
N ILE A 133 10.50 -9.59 1.40
CA ILE A 133 11.08 -8.94 2.58
C ILE A 133 12.06 -7.82 2.15
N SER A 134 12.99 -8.11 1.25
CA SER A 134 13.97 -7.14 0.77
C SER A 134 13.37 -5.98 -0.03
N GLN A 135 12.25 -6.20 -0.72
CA GLN A 135 11.52 -5.12 -1.40
C GLN A 135 10.78 -4.21 -0.41
N ARG A 136 10.17 -4.81 0.63
CA ARG A 136 9.52 -4.07 1.72
C ARG A 136 10.51 -3.26 2.56
N ILE A 137 11.71 -3.80 2.83
CA ILE A 137 12.82 -3.04 3.45
C ILE A 137 13.26 -1.86 2.57
N ARG A 138 13.39 -2.05 1.25
CA ARG A 138 13.79 -0.97 0.32
C ARG A 138 12.77 0.16 0.24
N SER A 139 11.49 -0.15 0.39
CA SER A 139 10.38 0.82 0.43
C SER A 139 10.05 1.33 1.85
N ASN A 140 10.86 0.99 2.87
CA ASN A 140 10.64 1.32 4.29
C ASN A 140 9.31 0.79 4.87
N SER A 141 8.62 -0.14 4.20
CA SER A 141 7.29 -0.66 4.57
C SER A 141 7.38 -1.79 5.62
N TYR A 142 8.21 -1.57 6.66
CA TYR A 142 8.52 -2.53 7.72
C TYR A 142 7.28 -3.09 8.45
N ASN A 143 6.19 -2.32 8.51
CA ASN A 143 4.94 -2.70 9.14
C ASN A 143 4.25 -3.93 8.49
N GLU A 144 4.51 -4.22 7.21
CA GLU A 144 3.94 -5.39 6.51
C GLU A 144 4.71 -6.70 6.76
N ILE A 145 5.97 -6.61 7.19
CA ILE A 145 6.93 -7.74 7.29
C ILE A 145 7.35 -8.06 8.73
N THR A 146 6.56 -7.61 9.70
CA THR A 146 6.90 -7.61 11.13
C THR A 146 7.25 -9.01 11.69
N LEU A 147 6.64 -10.08 11.19
CA LEU A 147 6.97 -11.47 11.53
C LEU A 147 7.64 -12.25 10.39
N ASP A 148 7.43 -11.87 9.13
CA ASP A 148 7.95 -12.57 7.94
C ASP A 148 9.44 -12.93 8.08
N ALA A 149 10.29 -11.93 8.30
CA ALA A 149 11.74 -12.12 8.38
C ALA A 149 12.17 -12.91 9.64
N LEU A 150 11.44 -12.80 10.74
CA LEU A 150 11.72 -13.55 11.96
C LEU A 150 11.39 -15.04 11.76
N CYS A 151 10.23 -15.35 11.20
CA CYS A 151 9.78 -16.73 10.97
C CYS A 151 10.57 -17.43 9.85
N TYR A 152 10.90 -16.74 8.75
CA TYR A 152 11.80 -17.28 7.73
C TYR A 152 13.25 -17.40 8.23
N GLY A 153 13.69 -16.53 9.14
CA GLY A 153 14.95 -16.69 9.87
C GLY A 153 15.00 -17.96 10.70
N ILE A 154 13.95 -18.26 11.48
CA ILE A 154 13.82 -19.51 12.26
C ILE A 154 13.86 -20.74 11.34
N LEU A 155 13.10 -20.75 10.24
CA LEU A 155 13.14 -21.85 9.26
C LEU A 155 14.54 -22.03 8.66
N GLY A 156 15.23 -20.92 8.36
CA GLY A 156 16.61 -20.96 7.90
C GLY A 156 17.60 -21.46 8.95
N CYS A 157 17.34 -21.26 10.25
CA CYS A 157 18.16 -21.82 11.31
C CYS A 157 18.02 -23.35 11.41
N VAL A 158 16.84 -23.92 11.08
CA VAL A 158 16.67 -25.38 10.94
C VAL A 158 17.54 -25.94 9.81
N ILE A 159 17.75 -25.17 8.73
CA ILE A 159 18.71 -25.50 7.67
C ILE A 159 20.14 -25.16 8.14
N TYR A 160 20.69 -25.99 9.03
CA TYR A 160 22.09 -25.94 9.51
C TYR A 160 22.57 -24.55 9.97
N GLY A 161 21.69 -23.77 10.61
CA GLY A 161 22.02 -22.41 11.09
C GLY A 161 22.13 -21.32 10.02
N THR A 162 21.92 -21.63 8.73
CA THR A 162 22.13 -20.68 7.62
C THR A 162 21.24 -19.43 7.71
N GLY A 163 20.09 -19.52 8.35
CA GLY A 163 19.15 -18.42 8.57
C GLY A 163 19.53 -17.39 9.63
N VAL A 164 20.64 -17.54 10.36
CA VAL A 164 20.98 -16.63 11.49
C VAL A 164 21.02 -15.15 11.08
N ILE A 165 21.51 -14.80 9.89
CA ILE A 165 21.53 -13.39 9.43
C ILE A 165 20.10 -12.88 9.15
N ILE A 166 19.24 -13.71 8.54
CA ILE A 166 17.82 -13.40 8.30
C ILE A 166 17.08 -13.27 9.64
N LEU A 167 17.38 -14.10 10.63
CA LEU A 167 16.81 -14.04 11.97
C LEU A 167 17.19 -12.75 12.71
N ILE A 168 18.47 -12.36 12.67
CA ILE A 168 18.94 -11.07 13.24
C ILE A 168 18.24 -9.89 12.55
N LYS A 169 18.13 -9.93 11.21
CA LYS A 169 17.36 -8.95 10.42
C LYS A 169 15.90 -8.88 10.86
N GLY A 170 15.26 -10.04 11.07
CA GLY A 170 13.88 -10.15 11.54
C GLY A 170 13.67 -9.61 12.96
N ILE A 171 14.58 -9.89 13.89
CA ILE A 171 14.54 -9.33 15.25
C ILE A 171 14.65 -7.80 15.21
N LEU A 172 15.54 -7.25 14.38
CA LEU A 172 15.66 -5.79 14.23
C LEU A 172 14.41 -5.15 13.60
N ILE A 173 13.79 -5.79 12.60
CA ILE A 173 12.51 -5.34 12.01
C ILE A 173 11.38 -5.39 13.04
N PHE A 174 11.30 -6.43 13.85
CA PHE A 174 10.32 -6.55 14.93
C PHE A 174 10.50 -5.45 15.98
N ILE A 175 11.73 -5.20 16.43
CA ILE A 175 12.06 -4.10 17.37
C ILE A 175 11.73 -2.73 16.76
N TYR A 176 12.02 -2.53 15.47
CA TYR A 176 11.69 -1.29 14.76
C TYR A 176 10.18 -1.07 14.71
N SER A 177 9.41 -2.05 14.22
CA SER A 177 7.94 -2.00 14.13
C SER A 177 7.27 -1.85 15.50
N ALA A 178 7.83 -2.45 16.56
CA ALA A 178 7.38 -2.24 17.93
C ALA A 178 7.66 -0.80 18.43
N LYS A 179 8.85 -0.24 18.13
CA LYS A 179 9.20 1.18 18.41
C LYS A 179 8.46 2.18 17.52
N ASP A 180 7.84 1.73 16.43
CA ASP A 180 7.09 2.54 15.45
C ASP A 180 5.58 2.19 15.36
N SER A 181 5.06 1.47 16.35
CA SER A 181 3.62 1.45 16.61
C SER A 181 3.18 2.80 17.18
N GLU A 182 2.04 3.31 16.69
CA GLU A 182 1.69 4.72 16.73
C GLU A 182 1.42 5.24 18.16
N ARG A 183 1.41 6.56 18.32
CA ARG A 183 1.06 7.22 19.59
C ARG A 183 -0.45 7.42 19.65
N GLY A 184 -1.15 6.48 20.27
CA GLY A 184 -2.58 6.55 20.57
C GLY A 184 -3.02 5.39 21.46
N ASP A 185 -4.24 5.45 21.98
CA ASP A 185 -4.73 4.58 23.06
C ASP A 185 -4.98 3.12 22.63
N HIS A 186 -4.81 2.80 21.34
CA HIS A 186 -5.00 1.46 20.77
C HIS A 186 -3.72 0.87 20.16
N LYS A 187 -2.54 1.38 20.56
CA LYS A 187 -1.21 0.98 20.08
C LYS A 187 -0.99 -0.55 20.02
N LEU A 188 -1.43 -1.29 21.03
CA LEU A 188 -1.30 -2.75 21.08
C LEU A 188 -2.20 -3.45 20.04
N TYR A 189 -3.43 -2.96 19.85
CA TYR A 189 -4.36 -3.48 18.85
C TYR A 189 -3.85 -3.27 17.43
N GLN A 190 -3.39 -2.04 17.11
CA GLN A 190 -2.75 -1.74 15.82
C GLN A 190 -1.51 -2.60 15.57
N PHE A 191 -0.66 -2.82 16.58
CA PHE A 191 0.49 -3.71 16.44
C PHE A 191 0.05 -5.15 16.18
N GLY A 192 -0.98 -5.64 16.89
CA GLY A 192 -1.62 -6.93 16.63
C GLY A 192 -2.13 -7.06 15.19
N LEU A 193 -2.75 -6.03 14.62
CA LEU A 193 -3.17 -6.00 13.21
C LEU A 193 -1.99 -6.12 12.24
N LYS A 194 -0.86 -5.45 12.51
CA LYS A 194 0.39 -5.58 11.74
C LYS A 194 0.91 -7.02 11.78
N LEU A 195 0.97 -7.65 12.97
CA LEU A 195 1.34 -9.06 13.15
C LEU A 195 0.39 -9.99 12.38
N LYS A 196 -0.93 -9.77 12.48
CA LYS A 196 -1.98 -10.52 11.79
C LYS A 196 -1.87 -10.44 10.27
N ASN A 197 -1.59 -9.26 9.70
CA ASN A 197 -1.43 -9.10 8.26
C ASN A 197 -0.15 -9.78 7.75
N SER A 198 0.97 -9.63 8.47
CA SER A 198 2.23 -10.33 8.20
C SER A 198 2.05 -11.86 8.21
N ILE A 199 1.53 -12.45 9.30
CA ILE A 199 1.38 -13.90 9.38
C ILE A 199 0.35 -14.47 8.39
N ASN A 200 -0.75 -13.75 8.13
CA ASN A 200 -1.72 -14.12 7.10
C ASN A 200 -1.13 -14.06 5.67
N ASN A 201 -0.05 -13.31 5.46
CA ASN A 201 0.63 -13.25 4.17
C ASN A 201 1.56 -14.45 3.91
N PHE A 202 2.23 -14.97 4.96
CA PHE A 202 3.23 -16.03 4.83
C PHE A 202 2.82 -17.42 5.33
N SER A 203 1.82 -17.57 6.21
CA SER A 203 1.52 -18.81 6.95
C SER A 203 1.61 -20.09 6.12
N ALA A 204 0.83 -20.19 5.03
CA ALA A 204 0.85 -21.36 4.16
C ALA A 204 2.14 -21.53 3.32
N LYS A 205 2.85 -20.43 2.99
CA LYS A 205 4.12 -20.48 2.26
C LYS A 205 5.25 -21.03 3.14
N ALA A 206 5.28 -20.62 4.40
CA ALA A 206 6.18 -21.14 5.41
C ALA A 206 5.83 -22.60 5.77
N GLY A 207 4.54 -22.94 5.85
CA GLY A 207 4.07 -24.32 5.97
C GLY A 207 4.53 -25.22 4.82
N PHE A 208 4.56 -24.73 3.57
CA PHE A 208 5.11 -25.48 2.44
C PHE A 208 6.63 -25.72 2.56
N VAL A 209 7.39 -24.77 3.14
CA VAL A 209 8.81 -24.99 3.47
C VAL A 209 8.97 -26.03 4.58
N ILE A 210 8.12 -26.01 5.62
CA ILE A 210 8.13 -27.08 6.65
C ILE A 210 7.85 -28.44 6.00
N LEU A 211 6.92 -28.55 5.05
CA LEU A 211 6.61 -29.82 4.37
C LEU A 211 7.84 -30.40 3.67
N LEU A 212 8.63 -29.58 2.98
CA LEU A 212 9.88 -30.01 2.34
C LEU A 212 10.96 -30.43 3.35
N LEU A 213 11.07 -29.71 4.47
CA LEU A 213 12.01 -30.03 5.54
C LEU A 213 11.61 -31.29 6.32
N VAL A 214 10.31 -31.55 6.51
CA VAL A 214 9.81 -32.79 7.13
C VAL A 214 10.00 -33.97 6.18
N LEU A 215 9.73 -33.82 4.88
CA LEU A 215 10.02 -34.86 3.88
C LEU A 215 11.51 -35.22 3.87
N ASN A 216 12.39 -34.21 3.86
CA ASN A 216 13.84 -34.40 4.01
C ASN A 216 14.19 -35.15 5.31
N GLY A 217 13.64 -34.71 6.44
CA GLY A 217 13.79 -35.39 7.73
C GLY A 217 13.40 -36.87 7.66
N THR A 218 12.24 -37.19 7.09
CA THR A 218 11.77 -38.59 6.96
C THR A 218 12.62 -39.46 6.03
N TYR A 219 13.41 -38.88 5.12
CA TYR A 219 14.38 -39.64 4.30
C TYR A 219 15.77 -39.76 4.95
N PHE A 220 16.03 -39.03 6.05
CA PHE A 220 17.38 -38.91 6.64
C PHE A 220 17.48 -39.41 8.10
N SER A 221 16.49 -39.11 8.97
CA SER A 221 16.56 -39.45 10.40
C SER A 221 16.16 -40.89 10.74
N GLY A 222 15.66 -41.63 9.75
CA GLY A 222 15.49 -43.08 9.78
C GLY A 222 15.56 -43.60 8.34
N ILE A 223 16.35 -44.61 7.99
CA ILE A 223 16.87 -45.70 8.83
C ILE A 223 18.23 -46.18 8.24
N GLU A 224 19.27 -46.29 9.07
CA GLU A 224 20.55 -46.94 8.69
C GLU A 224 20.45 -48.48 8.60
N ILE A 225 19.35 -49.07 9.09
CA ILE A 225 18.98 -50.49 8.90
C ILE A 225 18.52 -50.72 7.44
N SER A 226 19.37 -50.36 6.49
CA SER A 226 19.24 -50.47 5.04
C SER A 226 17.98 -49.82 4.44
N ALA A 227 18.17 -48.69 3.73
CA ALA A 227 17.13 -48.12 2.87
C ALA A 227 16.53 -49.12 1.87
N ILE A 228 17.29 -50.16 1.48
CA ILE A 228 16.81 -51.31 0.68
C ILE A 228 15.69 -52.07 1.38
N THR A 229 15.79 -52.34 2.68
CA THR A 229 14.75 -53.04 3.44
C THR A 229 13.54 -52.14 3.69
N ILE A 230 13.74 -50.82 3.87
CA ILE A 230 12.61 -49.87 3.87
C ILE A 230 11.90 -49.93 2.52
N ILE A 231 12.61 -49.72 1.41
CA ILE A 231 12.03 -49.59 0.06
C ILE A 231 11.34 -50.88 -0.38
N THR A 232 11.95 -52.05 -0.16
CA THR A 232 11.29 -53.33 -0.44
C THR A 232 10.08 -53.56 0.49
N SER A 233 10.15 -53.18 1.77
CA SER A 233 8.98 -53.16 2.67
C SER A 233 7.95 -52.10 2.29
N PHE A 234 8.31 -51.03 1.59
CA PHE A 234 7.42 -49.95 1.12
C PHE A 234 6.60 -50.39 -0.11
N PHE A 235 7.26 -51.07 -1.05
CA PHE A 235 6.57 -51.71 -2.18
C PHE A 235 5.71 -52.90 -1.72
N ASN A 236 6.16 -53.67 -0.72
CA ASN A 236 5.38 -54.77 -0.15
C ASN A 236 4.23 -54.28 0.75
N ASN A 237 4.42 -53.21 1.53
CA ASN A 237 3.37 -52.53 2.30
C ASN A 237 2.81 -51.33 1.54
N PHE A 238 2.14 -51.61 0.42
CA PHE A 238 1.29 -50.65 -0.30
C PHE A 238 0.37 -49.85 0.64
N TYR A 239 -0.12 -50.49 1.72
CA TYR A 239 -0.92 -49.85 2.77
C TYR A 239 -0.18 -48.74 3.54
N LEU A 240 1.10 -48.94 3.88
CA LEU A 240 1.93 -47.91 4.53
C LEU A 240 2.21 -46.74 3.58
N MET A 241 2.41 -47.04 2.29
CA MET A 241 2.59 -46.06 1.23
C MET A 241 1.33 -45.17 1.09
N LEU A 242 0.13 -45.79 1.03
CA LEU A 242 -1.15 -45.09 1.03
C LEU A 242 -1.35 -44.21 2.27
N ILE A 243 -0.98 -44.72 3.46
CA ILE A 243 -1.04 -43.94 4.70
C ILE A 243 -0.16 -42.69 4.58
N LEU A 244 1.14 -42.81 4.24
CA LEU A 244 2.03 -41.65 4.14
C LEU A 244 1.54 -40.64 3.09
N MET A 245 1.09 -41.12 1.93
CA MET A 245 0.49 -40.27 0.89
C MET A 245 -0.78 -39.57 1.36
N SER A 246 -1.61 -40.20 2.20
CA SER A 246 -2.77 -39.54 2.83
C SER A 246 -2.35 -38.43 3.79
N PHE A 247 -1.29 -38.63 4.59
CA PHE A 247 -0.77 -37.60 5.50
C PHE A 247 -0.27 -36.37 4.72
N ILE A 248 0.42 -36.58 3.59
CA ILE A 248 0.91 -35.53 2.68
C ILE A 248 -0.26 -34.85 1.94
N LEU A 249 -1.30 -35.60 1.54
CA LEU A 249 -2.46 -35.04 0.85
C LEU A 249 -3.30 -34.15 1.78
N ILE A 250 -3.58 -34.60 3.00
CA ILE A 250 -4.29 -33.83 4.04
C ILE A 250 -3.49 -32.57 4.38
N SER A 251 -2.16 -32.70 4.54
CA SER A 251 -1.22 -31.59 4.71
C SER A 251 -1.36 -30.52 3.62
N LEU A 252 -1.34 -30.91 2.35
CA LEU A 252 -1.50 -30.00 1.21
C LEU A 252 -2.89 -29.35 1.18
N ILE A 253 -3.95 -30.11 1.50
CA ILE A 253 -5.33 -29.58 1.58
C ILE A 253 -5.43 -28.49 2.66
N VAL A 254 -4.82 -28.67 3.84
CA VAL A 254 -4.77 -27.65 4.90
C VAL A 254 -4.10 -26.37 4.43
N LEU A 255 -2.95 -26.46 3.75
CA LEU A 255 -2.25 -25.29 3.20
C LEU A 255 -3.05 -24.59 2.09
N ILE A 256 -3.75 -25.34 1.23
CA ILE A 256 -4.63 -24.80 0.19
C ILE A 256 -5.85 -24.07 0.80
N ILE A 257 -6.41 -24.58 1.89
CA ILE A 257 -7.50 -23.91 2.62
C ILE A 257 -7.00 -22.60 3.24
N ASP A 258 -5.83 -22.58 3.90
CA ASP A 258 -5.27 -21.36 4.47
C ASP A 258 -4.96 -20.29 3.40
N LEU A 259 -4.44 -20.70 2.24
CA LEU A 259 -4.28 -19.81 1.07
C LEU A 259 -5.61 -19.22 0.58
N LYS A 260 -6.71 -20.00 0.60
CA LYS A 260 -8.06 -19.51 0.23
C LYS A 260 -8.69 -18.63 1.31
N LEU A 261 -8.34 -18.81 2.58
CA LEU A 261 -8.79 -17.95 3.68
C LEU A 261 -8.03 -16.63 3.75
N LYS A 262 -6.81 -16.55 3.18
CA LYS A 262 -5.95 -15.37 3.21
C LYS A 262 -6.66 -14.07 2.83
N THR A 263 -7.38 -14.03 1.71
CA THR A 263 -8.07 -12.81 1.23
C THR A 263 -9.18 -12.39 2.20
N LYS A 264 -10.00 -13.36 2.65
CA LYS A 264 -11.09 -13.14 3.62
C LYS A 264 -10.60 -12.63 4.99
N ILE A 265 -9.39 -13.01 5.39
CA ILE A 265 -8.79 -12.56 6.66
C ILE A 265 -8.03 -11.23 6.48
N TYR A 266 -7.45 -10.94 5.30
CA TYR A 266 -6.64 -9.74 5.09
C TYR A 266 -7.44 -8.46 5.30
N ASN A 267 -8.60 -8.32 4.65
CA ASN A 267 -9.44 -7.12 4.72
C ASN A 267 -10.20 -6.98 6.06
N LYS A 268 -10.27 -8.03 6.89
CA LYS A 268 -10.95 -7.97 8.18
C LYS A 268 -10.16 -7.15 9.21
N ILE A 269 -10.81 -6.11 9.73
CA ILE A 269 -10.40 -5.36 10.92
C ILE A 269 -11.04 -6.01 12.16
N GLU A 270 -12.32 -6.40 12.07
CA GLU A 270 -13.03 -7.14 13.11
C GLU A 270 -13.06 -8.65 12.83
N PHE A 271 -13.05 -9.44 13.90
CA PHE A 271 -13.04 -10.91 13.85
C PHE A 271 -14.20 -11.47 14.67
N THR A 272 -14.83 -12.53 14.16
CA THR A 272 -15.82 -13.29 14.93
C THR A 272 -15.15 -14.45 15.65
N GLY A 273 -15.76 -14.94 16.74
CA GLY A 273 -15.31 -16.19 17.37
C GLY A 273 -15.25 -17.38 16.39
N ALA A 274 -16.13 -17.39 15.37
CA ALA A 274 -16.11 -18.39 14.31
C ALA A 274 -14.90 -18.30 13.38
N ASP A 275 -14.37 -17.09 13.11
CA ASP A 275 -13.11 -16.91 12.35
C ASP A 275 -11.92 -17.48 13.13
N VAL A 276 -11.86 -17.21 14.44
CA VAL A 276 -10.83 -17.74 15.34
C VAL A 276 -10.91 -19.25 15.42
N VAL A 277 -12.07 -19.82 15.77
CA VAL A 277 -12.26 -21.27 15.93
C VAL A 277 -11.97 -22.04 14.64
N ARG A 278 -12.38 -21.53 13.47
CA ARG A 278 -12.04 -22.15 12.18
C ARG A 278 -10.54 -22.14 11.90
N THR A 279 -9.85 -21.03 12.20
CA THR A 279 -8.40 -20.94 12.03
C THR A 279 -7.67 -21.84 13.03
N PHE A 280 -8.17 -21.95 14.26
CA PHE A 280 -7.63 -22.84 15.29
C PHE A 280 -7.73 -24.30 14.88
N ILE A 281 -8.92 -24.78 14.49
CA ILE A 281 -9.12 -26.17 14.05
C ILE A 281 -8.24 -26.50 12.83
N LEU A 282 -8.16 -25.59 11.85
CA LEU A 282 -7.28 -25.75 10.70
C LEU A 282 -5.80 -25.83 11.10
N GLY A 283 -5.38 -25.04 12.10
CA GLY A 283 -4.04 -25.08 12.66
C GLY A 283 -3.75 -26.37 13.44
N VAL A 284 -4.67 -26.84 14.28
CA VAL A 284 -4.54 -28.10 15.03
C VAL A 284 -4.40 -29.28 14.07
N LEU A 285 -5.27 -29.37 13.07
CA LEU A 285 -5.16 -30.36 11.99
C LEU A 285 -3.81 -30.24 11.29
N GLY A 286 -3.42 -29.03 10.87
CA GLY A 286 -2.11 -28.80 10.26
C GLY A 286 -0.91 -29.16 11.16
N THR A 287 -1.04 -29.14 12.49
CA THR A 287 0.04 -29.61 13.37
C THR A 287 0.06 -31.12 13.54
N VAL A 288 -1.09 -31.78 13.69
CA VAL A 288 -1.19 -33.25 13.73
C VAL A 288 -0.65 -33.86 12.44
N PHE A 289 -0.93 -33.22 11.30
CA PHE A 289 -0.41 -33.60 9.99
C PHE A 289 0.90 -32.85 9.70
N LEU A 290 2.02 -33.44 10.14
CA LEU A 290 3.40 -33.03 9.82
C LEU A 290 3.87 -31.66 10.39
N ASN A 291 3.30 -31.18 11.51
CA ASN A 291 3.66 -29.92 12.20
C ASN A 291 3.50 -28.61 11.38
N LEU A 292 2.96 -28.68 10.17
CA LEU A 292 2.84 -27.56 9.20
C LEU A 292 1.98 -26.40 9.72
N GLY A 293 0.97 -26.76 10.53
CA GLY A 293 -0.01 -25.85 11.10
C GLY A 293 0.53 -24.91 12.17
N ILE A 294 1.81 -24.99 12.56
CA ILE A 294 2.36 -24.15 13.65
C ILE A 294 2.20 -22.65 13.38
N PHE A 295 2.35 -22.20 12.13
CA PHE A 295 2.09 -20.79 11.75
C PHE A 295 0.59 -20.47 11.61
N ILE A 296 -0.26 -21.47 11.36
CA ILE A 296 -1.73 -21.32 11.33
C ILE A 296 -2.29 -21.24 12.77
N LEU A 297 -1.71 -21.99 13.72
CA LEU A 297 -1.97 -21.84 15.15
C LEU A 297 -1.51 -20.47 15.66
N LEU A 298 -0.29 -20.03 15.35
CA LEU A 298 0.18 -18.69 15.73
C LEU A 298 -0.71 -17.58 15.15
N LYS A 299 -1.16 -17.73 13.90
CA LYS A 299 -2.17 -16.87 13.27
C LYS A 299 -3.49 -16.88 14.05
N SER A 300 -3.97 -18.06 14.47
CA SER A 300 -5.17 -18.18 15.31
C SER A 300 -5.00 -17.55 16.70
N ILE A 301 -3.81 -17.63 17.31
CA ILE A 301 -3.51 -17.01 18.60
C ILE A 301 -3.54 -15.48 18.47
N ILE A 302 -2.97 -14.92 17.40
CA ILE A 302 -3.02 -13.47 17.13
C ILE A 302 -4.46 -13.02 16.84
N LEU A 303 -5.26 -13.82 16.12
CA LEU A 303 -6.69 -13.52 15.92
C LEU A 303 -7.48 -13.58 17.24
N PHE A 304 -7.13 -14.49 18.16
CA PHE A 304 -7.74 -14.56 19.49
C PHE A 304 -7.36 -13.36 20.38
N THR A 305 -6.10 -12.93 20.40
CA THR A 305 -5.70 -11.75 21.18
C THR A 305 -6.27 -10.45 20.61
N LEU A 306 -6.48 -10.37 19.29
CA LEU A 306 -7.25 -9.28 18.67
C LEU A 306 -8.75 -9.33 19.03
N LEU A 307 -9.36 -10.52 19.07
CA LEU A 307 -10.77 -10.66 19.47
C LEU A 307 -11.00 -10.23 20.93
N VAL A 308 -10.13 -10.65 21.86
CA VAL A 308 -10.21 -10.28 23.28
C VAL A 308 -9.79 -8.83 23.52
N GLY A 309 -8.82 -8.32 22.76
CA GLY A 309 -8.28 -6.97 22.87
C GLY A 309 -9.00 -5.90 22.04
N LYS A 310 -10.22 -6.15 21.54
CA LYS A 310 -10.99 -5.15 20.78
C LYS A 310 -11.26 -3.91 21.66
N PRO A 311 -10.88 -2.69 21.24
CA PRO A 311 -11.22 -1.48 21.98
C PRO A 311 -12.74 -1.27 22.09
N ILE A 312 -13.20 -0.83 23.26
CA ILE A 312 -14.63 -0.63 23.57
C ILE A 312 -15.22 0.48 22.69
N ASP A 313 -14.45 1.55 22.47
CA ASP A 313 -14.89 2.76 21.76
C ASP A 313 -15.16 2.54 20.27
N LEU A 314 -14.63 1.46 19.67
CA LEU A 314 -14.95 1.04 18.30
C LEU A 314 -16.41 0.56 18.14
N ASN A 315 -17.11 0.24 19.22
CA ASN A 315 -18.57 0.03 19.21
C ASN A 315 -19.36 1.35 19.43
N GLY A 316 -18.68 2.45 19.76
CA GLY A 316 -19.26 3.66 20.33
C GLY A 316 -19.47 4.80 19.34
N LYS A 317 -20.38 4.62 18.38
CA LYS A 317 -20.95 5.68 17.50
C LYS A 317 -19.94 6.63 16.83
N LEU A 318 -19.88 6.56 15.49
CA LEU A 318 -19.83 7.78 14.67
C LEU A 318 -21.13 8.56 14.89
N MET A 319 -21.23 9.28 16.00
CA MET A 319 -22.36 10.18 16.24
C MET A 319 -22.10 11.44 15.42
N ILE A 320 -22.72 11.50 14.24
CA ILE A 320 -22.96 12.77 13.57
C ILE A 320 -23.64 13.67 14.61
N ILE A 321 -22.98 14.76 14.98
CA ILE A 321 -23.59 15.79 15.80
C ILE A 321 -24.58 16.49 14.88
N GLU A 322 -25.84 16.06 14.91
CA GLU A 322 -26.93 16.81 14.28
C GLU A 322 -26.96 18.22 14.92
N PRO A 323 -26.73 19.29 14.16
CA PRO A 323 -26.82 20.63 14.70
C PRO A 323 -28.29 20.92 15.02
N GLU A 324 -28.58 21.31 16.27
CA GLU A 324 -29.94 21.61 16.74
C GLU A 324 -30.64 22.59 15.77
N THR A 325 -31.64 22.09 15.05
CA THR A 325 -32.41 22.86 14.08
C THR A 325 -33.33 23.84 14.80
N LYS A 326 -32.82 25.06 15.03
CA LYS A 326 -33.60 26.18 15.57
C LYS A 326 -34.85 26.40 14.73
N SER A 327 -36.00 26.07 15.30
CA SER A 327 -37.29 26.14 14.63
C SER A 327 -37.69 27.60 14.38
N VAL A 328 -37.94 27.93 13.11
CA VAL A 328 -38.65 29.14 12.70
C VAL A 328 -40.06 28.71 12.28
N PRO A 329 -41.13 29.22 12.91
CA PRO A 329 -42.48 28.79 12.60
C PRO A 329 -42.96 29.44 11.29
N VAL A 330 -43.34 28.61 10.32
CA VAL A 330 -44.12 29.02 9.14
C VAL A 330 -45.55 28.49 9.29
N ARG A 331 -46.53 29.26 8.79
CA ARG A 331 -47.96 29.00 8.99
C ARG A 331 -48.45 27.74 8.28
N LYS A 332 -49.51 27.16 8.83
CA LYS A 332 -50.43 26.28 8.10
C LYS A 332 -51.04 27.00 6.91
N ASP A 333 -51.34 26.26 5.86
CA ASP A 333 -52.67 26.26 5.24
C ASP A 333 -53.02 24.83 4.79
N ILE A 334 -54.32 24.53 4.69
CA ILE A 334 -54.96 23.22 4.43
C ILE A 334 -56.11 23.55 3.47
N PRO A 335 -56.28 22.89 2.31
CA PRO A 335 -56.79 21.51 2.21
C PRO A 335 -56.18 20.72 1.01
N GLU A 336 -56.60 19.52 0.59
CA GLU A 336 -57.74 18.66 0.96
C GLU A 336 -57.38 17.17 0.74
N GLU A 337 -58.11 16.25 1.37
CA GLU A 337 -57.95 14.79 1.20
C GLU A 337 -59.15 14.23 0.40
N PRO A 338 -59.00 13.14 -0.39
CA PRO A 338 -59.65 11.91 0.09
C PRO A 338 -59.01 10.56 -0.33
N LYS A 339 -58.95 9.66 0.68
CA LYS A 339 -59.34 8.23 0.65
C LYS A 339 -58.50 7.18 -0.09
N GLU A 340 -57.96 6.30 0.74
CA GLU A 340 -57.93 4.84 0.67
C GLU A 340 -58.61 4.13 -0.52
N GLU A 341 -57.94 3.12 -1.07
CA GLU A 341 -58.54 1.78 -1.17
C GLU A 341 -57.45 0.69 -0.99
N GLN A 342 -57.79 -0.40 -0.29
CA GLN A 342 -56.94 -1.59 -0.13
C GLN A 342 -57.48 -2.70 -1.05
N VAL A 343 -56.64 -3.60 -1.59
CA VAL A 343 -56.98 -5.04 -1.70
C VAL A 343 -55.81 -5.95 -2.17
N LYS A 344 -55.63 -7.05 -1.43
CA LYS A 344 -55.07 -8.39 -1.75
C LYS A 344 -53.78 -8.59 -2.59
N LYS A 345 -52.93 -9.49 -2.04
CA LYS A 345 -52.14 -10.45 -2.81
C LYS A 345 -53.05 -11.54 -3.41
N GLU A 346 -52.62 -12.15 -4.51
CA GLU A 346 -53.08 -13.48 -4.93
C GLU A 346 -51.87 -14.30 -5.43
N GLU A 347 -51.95 -15.64 -5.40
CA GLU A 347 -50.82 -16.56 -5.57
C GLU A 347 -51.17 -17.72 -6.51
N ILE A 348 -50.20 -18.16 -7.34
CA ILE A 348 -50.12 -19.53 -7.94
C ILE A 348 -51.21 -19.77 -9.04
N PRO A 349 -51.06 -20.65 -10.09
CA PRO A 349 -50.17 -21.83 -10.22
C PRO A 349 -49.30 -21.93 -11.49
N LEU A 350 -48.53 -23.03 -11.54
CA LEU A 350 -47.63 -23.45 -12.61
C LEU A 350 -48.04 -24.84 -13.16
N LYS A 351 -48.08 -25.02 -14.49
CA LYS A 351 -48.00 -26.34 -15.18
C LYS A 351 -47.95 -26.25 -16.73
N LYS A 352 -46.96 -26.98 -17.31
CA LYS A 352 -47.00 -27.92 -18.48
C LYS A 352 -47.76 -27.54 -19.77
N LEU A 353 -47.33 -27.97 -20.97
CA LEU A 353 -46.59 -29.20 -21.35
C LEU A 353 -45.65 -29.00 -22.58
N GLU A 354 -44.82 -30.03 -22.83
CA GLU A 354 -43.82 -30.33 -23.88
C GLU A 354 -44.07 -29.91 -25.35
N ASP A 355 -42.98 -29.63 -26.11
CA ASP A 355 -42.64 -30.27 -27.42
C ASP A 355 -41.19 -30.00 -27.90
N ILE A 356 -40.51 -30.99 -28.52
CA ILE A 356 -39.04 -31.07 -28.83
C ILE A 356 -38.80 -32.18 -29.91
N PRO A 357 -37.79 -32.17 -30.84
CA PRO A 357 -36.96 -31.15 -31.50
C PRO A 357 -37.14 -31.21 -33.07
N PRO A 358 -36.18 -30.89 -33.99
CA PRO A 358 -34.83 -31.48 -34.15
C PRO A 358 -33.65 -30.48 -34.36
N GLU A 359 -32.42 -30.99 -34.28
CA GLU A 359 -31.17 -30.30 -34.66
C GLU A 359 -31.04 -30.16 -36.19
N PRO A 360 -30.11 -29.30 -36.66
CA PRO A 360 -29.16 -29.71 -37.68
C PRO A 360 -27.70 -29.74 -37.15
N LYS A 361 -26.88 -30.61 -37.75
CA LYS A 361 -25.51 -30.95 -37.34
C LYS A 361 -24.55 -30.82 -38.53
N ILE A 362 -23.25 -30.54 -38.24
CA ILE A 362 -22.08 -31.06 -39.00
C ILE A 362 -21.88 -30.39 -40.42
N GLN A 363 -20.68 -30.18 -41.01
CA GLN A 363 -19.28 -30.54 -40.67
C GLN A 363 -18.23 -29.49 -41.14
N VAL A 364 -17.10 -29.46 -40.40
CA VAL A 364 -15.69 -29.14 -40.76
C VAL A 364 -15.31 -28.74 -42.21
N GLY A 365 -14.47 -27.70 -42.33
CA GLY A 365 -13.60 -27.43 -43.51
C GLY A 365 -12.32 -26.65 -43.11
N LYS A 366 -11.21 -26.85 -43.82
CA LYS A 366 -9.91 -26.15 -43.61
C LYS A 366 -9.64 -25.10 -44.71
N THR A 367 -8.67 -24.21 -44.45
CA THR A 367 -7.50 -23.91 -45.33
C THR A 367 -7.22 -22.40 -45.56
N GLU A 368 -5.94 -22.04 -45.43
CA GLU A 368 -5.19 -20.85 -45.92
C GLU A 368 -5.67 -19.41 -45.63
N GLU A 369 -4.82 -18.67 -44.90
CA GLU A 369 -4.67 -17.22 -45.02
C GLU A 369 -3.77 -16.89 -46.23
N LYS A 370 -4.16 -15.93 -47.08
CA LYS A 370 -3.23 -15.19 -47.95
C LYS A 370 -3.86 -13.98 -48.64
N THR A 371 -3.10 -12.88 -48.71
CA THR A 371 -3.34 -11.68 -49.55
C THR A 371 -4.64 -10.89 -49.21
N SER A 372 -4.74 -9.58 -49.41
CA SER A 372 -3.79 -8.54 -49.89
C SER A 372 -4.16 -7.19 -49.20
N GLU A 373 -3.47 -6.04 -49.25
CA GLU A 373 -2.72 -5.37 -50.34
C GLU A 373 -3.65 -5.03 -51.55
N GLU A 374 -3.76 -3.84 -52.12
CA GLU A 374 -3.11 -2.54 -51.93
C GLU A 374 -4.17 -1.43 -52.08
N GLU A 375 -3.95 -0.28 -51.44
CA GLU A 375 -3.95 1.02 -52.11
C GLU A 375 -2.70 1.70 -51.54
N MET A 376 -1.54 1.60 -52.19
CA MET A 376 -1.12 2.45 -53.31
C MET A 376 -1.65 3.88 -53.22
N GLU A 377 -0.90 4.94 -53.45
CA GLU A 377 0.54 5.25 -53.59
C GLU A 377 0.51 6.71 -54.13
N GLU A 378 1.65 7.21 -54.58
CA GLU A 378 1.81 8.37 -55.45
C GLU A 378 1.81 9.78 -54.80
N PHE A 379 2.84 10.61 -55.05
CA PHE A 379 4.13 10.41 -55.75
C PHE A 379 5.17 11.32 -55.03
N LYS A 380 6.40 10.88 -54.73
CA LYS A 380 7.62 10.83 -55.60
C LYS A 380 8.21 12.24 -55.94
N THR A 381 9.51 12.42 -56.20
CA THR A 381 10.66 11.49 -56.35
C THR A 381 12.01 12.17 -56.02
N VAL A 382 13.12 11.48 -56.38
CA VAL A 382 14.50 11.96 -56.62
C VAL A 382 15.38 11.87 -55.36
N GLU A 383 16.22 10.83 -55.15
CA GLU A 383 17.32 10.26 -55.98
C GLU A 383 18.50 11.26 -56.13
N GLU A 384 19.79 10.92 -56.07
CA GLU A 384 20.56 9.75 -55.61
C GLU A 384 21.96 10.28 -55.12
N GLU A 385 23.07 9.59 -54.89
CA GLU A 385 23.58 8.20 -55.12
C GLU A 385 24.72 7.94 -54.09
N HIS A 386 25.47 6.84 -54.26
CA HIS A 386 26.87 6.64 -53.87
C HIS A 386 27.24 6.47 -52.38
N GLU A 387 27.36 5.19 -51.99
CA GLU A 387 28.40 4.79 -51.03
C GLU A 387 29.81 5.01 -51.62
N LYS A 388 30.77 5.41 -50.79
CA LYS A 388 32.18 4.98 -50.94
C LYS A 388 32.87 4.95 -49.58
N LYS A 389 33.61 3.87 -49.33
CA LYS A 389 34.33 3.58 -48.07
C LYS A 389 35.66 4.34 -48.03
N ILE A 390 36.14 4.71 -46.84
CA ILE A 390 37.49 4.40 -46.31
C ILE A 390 37.71 5.00 -44.90
N ALA A 391 38.40 4.20 -44.06
CA ALA A 391 39.18 4.49 -42.83
C ALA A 391 38.73 5.56 -41.80
N GLU A 392 38.67 5.09 -40.54
CA GLU A 392 39.36 5.61 -39.35
C GLU A 392 39.63 7.13 -39.23
N ASP A 393 38.97 7.78 -38.26
CA ASP A 393 39.73 8.43 -37.18
C ASP A 393 38.91 8.62 -35.87
N VAL A 394 39.62 8.95 -34.78
CA VAL A 394 39.20 9.05 -33.36
C VAL A 394 37.86 9.76 -33.12
N LEU A 395 36.96 9.11 -32.34
CA LEU A 395 35.71 9.70 -31.86
C LEU A 395 35.66 9.80 -30.30
N PRO A 396 35.94 10.99 -29.71
CA PRO A 396 35.98 11.18 -28.27
C PRO A 396 34.59 11.48 -27.65
N GLN A 397 34.53 11.39 -26.31
CA GLN A 397 33.35 11.58 -25.45
C GLN A 397 32.40 12.72 -25.87
N LYS A 398 31.18 12.40 -26.32
CA LYS A 398 30.08 13.37 -26.38
C LYS A 398 29.29 13.38 -25.07
N LYS A 399 29.69 14.28 -24.16
CA LYS A 399 28.84 14.72 -23.04
C LYS A 399 27.50 15.25 -23.59
N GLN A 400 26.40 14.91 -22.92
CA GLN A 400 25.15 15.63 -23.13
C GLN A 400 25.38 17.13 -22.84
N LYS A 401 24.90 17.99 -23.74
CA LYS A 401 24.91 19.45 -23.54
C LYS A 401 23.48 19.88 -23.25
N ASP A 402 23.27 20.42 -22.06
CA ASP A 402 22.00 21.04 -21.69
C ASP A 402 21.67 22.17 -22.65
N ILE A 403 20.44 22.19 -23.18
CA ILE A 403 19.98 23.24 -24.09
C ILE A 403 19.63 24.49 -23.27
N LYS A 404 20.66 25.19 -22.82
CA LYS A 404 20.54 26.42 -22.03
C LYS A 404 19.98 27.54 -22.92
N LEU A 405 18.65 27.72 -22.86
CA LEU A 405 17.88 28.68 -23.66
C LEU A 405 18.48 30.08 -23.61
N ARG A 406 19.06 30.52 -24.73
CA ARG A 406 19.47 31.92 -24.94
C ARG A 406 18.26 32.73 -25.42
N LEU A 407 17.49 33.26 -24.48
CA LEU A 407 16.56 34.35 -24.79
C LEU A 407 17.38 35.54 -25.31
N HIS A 408 17.24 35.92 -26.58
CA HIS A 408 18.01 37.02 -27.17
C HIS A 408 17.66 38.35 -26.47
N GLU A 409 18.67 39.02 -25.93
CA GLU A 409 18.47 40.12 -24.97
C GLU A 409 17.95 41.42 -25.62
N SER A 410 17.92 41.46 -26.95
CA SER A 410 17.28 42.50 -27.76
C SER A 410 15.75 42.47 -27.75
N LEU A 411 15.12 41.36 -27.31
CA LEU A 411 13.66 41.18 -27.36
C LEU A 411 12.91 41.69 -26.12
N LEU A 412 13.61 42.22 -25.11
CA LEU A 412 12.99 42.75 -23.89
C LEU A 412 12.99 44.29 -23.89
N PRO A 413 11.83 44.98 -24.00
CA PRO A 413 11.73 46.44 -24.11
C PRO A 413 11.92 47.15 -22.75
N VAL A 414 12.90 46.71 -21.96
CA VAL A 414 13.10 47.10 -20.56
C VAL A 414 14.55 47.53 -20.37
N LYS A 415 14.76 48.76 -19.86
CA LYS A 415 16.10 49.36 -19.70
C LYS A 415 16.79 48.96 -18.38
N ASN A 416 16.04 48.61 -17.34
CA ASN A 416 16.57 48.31 -16.00
C ASN A 416 16.93 46.83 -15.83
N GLU A 417 18.06 46.53 -15.18
CA GLU A 417 18.51 45.14 -14.95
C GLU A 417 17.65 44.34 -13.96
N LYS A 418 17.11 45.00 -12.92
CA LYS A 418 16.22 44.35 -11.93
C LYS A 418 14.94 43.87 -12.62
N ASP A 419 14.32 44.76 -13.39
CA ASP A 419 13.08 44.48 -14.10
C ASP A 419 13.31 43.44 -15.21
N ARG A 420 14.47 43.46 -15.88
CA ARG A 420 14.89 42.39 -16.81
C ARG A 420 14.98 41.01 -16.16
N LYS A 421 15.36 40.88 -14.88
CA LYS A 421 15.35 39.59 -14.17
C LYS A 421 13.93 39.09 -13.94
N ILE A 422 13.05 39.96 -13.43
CA ILE A 422 11.62 39.66 -13.20
C ILE A 422 10.96 39.24 -14.53
N VAL A 423 11.23 39.95 -15.62
CA VAL A 423 10.68 39.65 -16.95
C VAL A 423 11.27 38.36 -17.54
N LYS A 424 12.56 38.05 -17.36
CA LYS A 424 13.11 36.73 -17.73
C LYS A 424 12.44 35.60 -16.95
N GLU A 425 12.23 35.78 -15.65
CA GLU A 425 11.58 34.78 -14.78
C GLU A 425 10.11 34.55 -15.19
N TYR A 426 9.39 35.63 -15.48
CA TYR A 426 8.01 35.60 -15.99
C TYR A 426 7.92 34.88 -17.33
N PHE A 427 8.82 35.19 -18.28
CA PHE A 427 8.84 34.48 -19.57
C PHE A 427 9.29 33.02 -19.46
N SER A 428 10.19 32.65 -18.54
CA SER A 428 10.48 31.22 -18.30
C SER A 428 9.26 30.48 -17.74
N LYS A 429 8.49 31.09 -16.83
CA LYS A 429 7.26 30.50 -16.29
C LYS A 429 6.14 30.34 -17.34
N ILE A 430 6.14 31.15 -18.40
CA ILE A 430 5.17 31.07 -19.50
C ILE A 430 5.62 30.12 -20.62
N PHE A 431 6.94 29.95 -20.82
CA PHE A 431 7.52 29.18 -21.92
C PHE A 431 8.37 27.99 -21.41
N ASN A 432 7.89 27.26 -20.39
CA ASN A 432 8.49 26.00 -19.98
C ASN A 432 8.29 24.95 -21.10
N ILE A 433 9.38 24.63 -21.80
CA ILE A 433 9.35 23.70 -22.93
C ILE A 433 9.23 22.27 -22.40
N ILE A 434 7.99 21.75 -22.33
CA ILE A 434 7.71 20.34 -21.98
C ILE A 434 8.67 19.42 -22.74
N SER A 435 9.46 18.65 -22.00
CA SER A 435 10.60 17.89 -22.54
C SER A 435 10.16 16.82 -23.55
N LYS A 436 11.09 16.36 -24.39
CA LYS A 436 10.80 15.35 -25.42
C LYS A 436 10.32 14.02 -24.83
N ASP A 437 10.75 13.67 -23.62
CA ASP A 437 10.45 12.39 -23.01
C ASP A 437 9.15 12.43 -22.19
N LEU A 438 8.82 13.55 -21.54
CA LEU A 438 7.46 13.76 -20.99
C LEU A 438 6.39 13.70 -22.10
N ARG A 439 6.70 14.24 -23.29
CA ARG A 439 5.82 14.10 -24.46
C ARG A 439 5.63 12.65 -24.92
N LYS A 440 6.61 11.76 -24.74
CA LYS A 440 6.45 10.32 -25.04
C LYS A 440 5.53 9.65 -24.02
N GLN A 441 5.78 9.85 -22.73
CA GLN A 441 4.95 9.32 -21.64
C GLN A 441 3.46 9.69 -21.82
N ILE A 442 3.17 10.94 -22.17
CA ILE A 442 1.80 11.42 -22.46
C ILE A 442 1.19 10.76 -23.71
N MET A 443 1.99 10.33 -24.69
CA MET A 443 1.51 9.57 -25.85
C MET A 443 1.21 8.10 -25.49
N GLU A 444 2.00 7.53 -24.58
CA GLU A 444 1.92 6.12 -24.12
C GLU A 444 0.68 5.83 -23.27
N LEU A 445 0.17 6.80 -22.50
CA LEU A 445 -1.01 6.67 -21.62
C LEU A 445 -2.35 6.32 -22.32
N LYS A 446 -2.38 6.09 -23.64
CA LYS A 446 -3.59 5.72 -24.44
C LYS A 446 -4.78 6.69 -24.31
N ILE A 447 -4.52 7.95 -23.93
CA ILE A 447 -5.51 9.03 -23.74
C ILE A 447 -5.99 9.58 -25.10
N PRO A 448 -7.30 9.92 -25.28
CA PRO A 448 -7.83 10.52 -26.51
C PRO A 448 -7.12 11.80 -26.97
N LYS A 449 -7.07 12.04 -28.30
CA LYS A 449 -6.37 13.18 -28.92
C LYS A 449 -6.83 14.55 -28.37
N LYS A 450 -8.11 14.68 -27.97
CA LYS A 450 -8.71 15.93 -27.43
C LYS A 450 -8.19 16.23 -26.02
N GLU A 451 -8.27 15.26 -25.10
CA GLU A 451 -7.73 15.37 -23.73
C GLU A 451 -6.21 15.58 -23.72
N ARG A 452 -5.48 14.85 -24.59
CA ARG A 452 -4.03 15.00 -24.75
C ARG A 452 -3.61 16.44 -25.05
N LYS A 453 -4.43 17.18 -25.81
CA LYS A 453 -4.20 18.60 -26.13
C LYS A 453 -4.51 19.55 -24.97
N ASN A 454 -5.31 19.15 -23.98
CA ASN A 454 -5.55 19.92 -22.76
C ASN A 454 -4.44 19.67 -21.71
N ILE A 455 -4.08 18.40 -21.48
CA ILE A 455 -2.95 18.02 -20.61
C ILE A 455 -1.66 18.75 -21.03
N LEU A 456 -1.35 18.77 -22.34
CA LEU A 456 -0.19 19.48 -22.88
C LEU A 456 -0.29 21.03 -22.80
N LYS A 457 -1.46 21.61 -22.53
CA LYS A 457 -1.60 23.04 -22.19
C LYS A 457 -1.36 23.28 -20.71
N GLU A 458 -1.98 22.47 -19.85
CA GLU A 458 -1.85 22.60 -18.39
C GLU A 458 -0.39 22.46 -17.94
N LEU A 459 0.30 21.42 -18.44
CA LEU A 459 1.72 21.18 -18.18
C LEU A 459 2.64 22.34 -18.64
N ALA A 460 2.27 23.09 -19.68
CA ALA A 460 3.11 24.16 -20.21
C ALA A 460 3.26 25.36 -19.25
N PHE A 461 2.37 25.47 -18.26
CA PHE A 461 2.40 26.51 -17.22
C PHE A 461 2.98 26.02 -15.87
N LEU A 462 3.36 24.75 -15.76
CA LEU A 462 3.95 24.14 -14.56
C LEU A 462 5.48 24.13 -14.62
N ALA A 463 6.14 24.15 -13.46
CA ALA A 463 7.59 23.94 -13.35
C ALA A 463 7.98 22.50 -13.71
N GLU A 464 9.23 22.24 -14.13
CA GLU A 464 9.67 20.90 -14.58
C GLU A 464 9.48 19.80 -13.53
N GLU A 465 9.72 20.10 -12.25
CA GLU A 465 9.44 19.21 -11.11
C GLU A 465 7.93 18.96 -10.93
N GLU A 466 7.08 19.98 -11.13
CA GLU A 466 5.63 19.85 -11.05
C GLU A 466 5.04 19.12 -12.27
N GLN A 467 5.66 19.23 -13.45
CA GLN A 467 5.29 18.48 -14.65
C GLN A 467 5.51 16.98 -14.46
N LEU A 468 6.61 16.58 -13.80
CA LEU A 468 6.90 15.19 -13.44
C LEU A 468 5.84 14.63 -12.49
N ASN A 469 5.59 15.30 -11.36
CA ASN A 469 4.60 14.86 -10.38
C ASN A 469 3.18 14.77 -10.98
N TYR A 470 2.75 15.79 -11.74
CA TYR A 470 1.45 15.79 -12.43
C TYR A 470 1.30 14.61 -13.40
N ILE A 471 2.38 14.17 -14.07
CA ILE A 471 2.35 13.02 -14.97
C ILE A 471 2.33 11.69 -14.21
N GLU A 472 2.97 11.60 -13.04
CA GLU A 472 2.89 10.44 -12.16
C GLU A 472 1.48 10.31 -11.53
N GLU A 473 0.92 11.40 -11.01
CA GLU A 473 -0.48 11.52 -10.53
C GLU A 473 -1.49 11.06 -11.63
N LEU A 474 -1.34 11.54 -12.87
CA LEU A 474 -2.17 11.09 -14.00
C LEU A 474 -1.93 9.64 -14.40
N ARG A 475 -0.71 9.13 -14.30
CA ARG A 475 -0.39 7.74 -14.64
C ARG A 475 -1.08 6.78 -13.66
N ASN A 476 -1.02 7.07 -12.37
CA ASN A 476 -1.74 6.31 -11.33
C ASN A 476 -3.25 6.32 -11.61
N LEU A 477 -3.83 7.48 -11.88
CA LEU A 477 -5.26 7.64 -12.20
C LEU A 477 -5.71 6.78 -13.41
N TYR A 478 -4.93 6.73 -14.48
CA TYR A 478 -5.27 5.99 -15.71
C TYR A 478 -4.84 4.51 -15.71
N GLU A 479 -3.93 4.07 -14.82
CA GLU A 479 -3.59 2.64 -14.64
C GLU A 479 -4.56 1.93 -13.68
N GLU A 480 -5.12 2.62 -12.68
CA GLU A 480 -5.89 1.97 -11.59
C GLU A 480 -7.42 2.06 -11.71
N ILE A 481 -7.98 3.04 -12.44
CA ILE A 481 -9.43 3.32 -12.43
C ILE A 481 -10.11 3.05 -13.79
N PRO A 482 -11.31 2.42 -13.83
CA PRO A 482 -12.10 2.29 -15.05
C PRO A 482 -12.40 3.64 -15.73
N LYS A 483 -12.13 3.74 -17.04
CA LYS A 483 -12.20 4.99 -17.83
C LYS A 483 -13.49 5.81 -17.65
N LYS A 484 -14.64 5.15 -17.48
CA LYS A 484 -15.95 5.79 -17.25
C LYS A 484 -15.98 6.67 -15.98
N LEU A 485 -15.22 6.31 -14.94
CA LEU A 485 -15.16 7.03 -13.67
C LEU A 485 -14.15 8.19 -13.75
N ILE A 486 -13.00 7.98 -14.40
CA ILE A 486 -12.00 9.04 -14.68
C ILE A 486 -12.66 10.23 -15.40
N GLU A 487 -13.52 9.94 -16.37
CA GLU A 487 -14.29 10.94 -17.11
C GLU A 487 -15.30 11.73 -16.27
N ARG A 488 -15.75 11.22 -15.12
CA ARG A 488 -16.60 11.97 -14.17
C ARG A 488 -15.74 12.82 -13.24
N ILE A 489 -14.72 12.22 -12.62
CA ILE A 489 -13.76 12.90 -11.72
C ILE A 489 -13.16 14.15 -12.40
N ARG A 490 -12.81 14.07 -13.69
CA ARG A 490 -12.25 15.20 -14.46
C ARG A 490 -13.28 16.24 -14.95
N LYS A 491 -14.58 16.03 -14.72
CA LYS A 491 -15.66 17.01 -15.02
C LYS A 491 -16.12 17.78 -13.76
N LEU A 492 -15.64 17.39 -12.57
CA LEU A 492 -15.89 18.14 -11.34
C LEU A 492 -15.34 19.57 -11.46
N PRO A 493 -16.16 20.62 -11.20
CA PRO A 493 -15.68 22.00 -11.20
C PRO A 493 -14.68 22.23 -10.07
N ASN A 494 -13.83 23.26 -10.22
CA ASN A 494 -12.84 23.73 -9.22
C ASN A 494 -11.78 22.72 -8.72
N PHE A 495 -11.85 21.45 -9.12
CA PHE A 495 -11.05 20.39 -8.53
C PHE A 495 -9.56 20.47 -8.92
N LYS A 496 -8.67 20.45 -7.93
CA LYS A 496 -7.22 20.56 -8.14
C LYS A 496 -6.57 19.17 -8.16
N VAL A 497 -5.63 18.98 -9.10
CA VAL A 497 -4.95 17.70 -9.38
C VAL A 497 -4.31 17.09 -8.12
N LYS A 498 -3.74 17.92 -7.23
CA LYS A 498 -3.16 17.55 -5.92
C LYS A 498 -4.14 16.89 -4.92
N TYR A 499 -5.40 16.66 -5.30
CA TYR A 499 -6.40 15.91 -4.53
C TYR A 499 -6.82 14.59 -5.22
N PHE A 500 -6.35 14.29 -6.42
CA PHE A 500 -6.67 13.03 -7.10
C PHE A 500 -6.15 11.81 -6.33
N ASP A 501 -4.95 11.87 -5.73
CA ASP A 501 -4.43 10.78 -4.89
C ASP A 501 -5.40 10.40 -3.76
N LYS A 502 -6.02 11.39 -3.11
CA LYS A 502 -7.00 11.15 -2.03
C LYS A 502 -8.28 10.52 -2.55
N ILE A 503 -8.81 11.01 -3.68
CA ILE A 503 -9.95 10.37 -4.35
C ILE A 503 -9.61 8.94 -4.76
N ILE A 504 -8.39 8.67 -5.23
CA ILE A 504 -7.92 7.33 -5.58
C ILE A 504 -7.83 6.44 -4.33
N GLU A 505 -7.28 6.93 -3.21
CA GLU A 505 -7.22 6.20 -1.93
C GLU A 505 -8.62 5.90 -1.36
N GLU A 506 -9.56 6.83 -1.45
CA GLU A 506 -10.95 6.65 -0.98
C GLU A 506 -11.73 5.69 -1.91
N LEU A 507 -11.68 5.87 -3.23
CA LEU A 507 -12.32 4.97 -4.20
C LEU A 507 -11.76 3.54 -4.13
N LYS A 508 -10.47 3.35 -3.81
CA LYS A 508 -9.85 2.03 -3.58
C LYS A 508 -10.47 1.28 -2.40
N GLN A 509 -11.02 1.98 -1.42
CA GLN A 509 -11.62 1.40 -0.20
C GLN A 509 -13.12 1.09 -0.35
N MET A 510 -13.76 1.61 -1.41
CA MET A 510 -15.20 1.48 -1.67
C MET A 510 -15.51 0.35 -2.66
N ASP A 511 -16.69 -0.26 -2.53
CA ASP A 511 -17.27 -1.20 -3.53
C ASP A 511 -17.86 -0.46 -4.74
N GLU A 512 -18.18 -1.17 -5.84
CA GLU A 512 -18.51 -0.53 -7.14
C GLU A 512 -19.75 0.38 -7.09
N GLU A 513 -20.77 0.03 -6.30
CA GLU A 513 -21.97 0.86 -6.07
C GLU A 513 -21.62 2.11 -5.25
N GLN A 514 -20.87 1.94 -4.15
CA GLN A 514 -20.40 3.04 -3.29
C GLN A 514 -19.52 4.04 -4.04
N ARG A 515 -18.71 3.58 -5.01
CA ARG A 515 -17.92 4.47 -5.89
C ARG A 515 -18.80 5.36 -6.76
N LEU A 516 -19.97 4.89 -7.17
CA LEU A 516 -20.93 5.69 -7.94
C LEU A 516 -21.64 6.70 -7.04
N GLU A 517 -22.09 6.29 -5.85
CA GLU A 517 -22.69 7.18 -4.84
C GLU A 517 -21.72 8.27 -4.39
N PHE A 518 -20.44 7.93 -4.14
CA PHE A 518 -19.41 8.89 -3.77
C PHE A 518 -19.08 9.88 -4.89
N LEU A 519 -19.08 9.44 -6.15
CA LEU A 519 -18.93 10.35 -7.29
C LEU A 519 -20.15 11.26 -7.47
N GLU A 520 -21.37 10.76 -7.25
CA GLU A 520 -22.56 11.61 -7.22
C GLU A 520 -22.56 12.59 -6.05
N PHE A 521 -21.99 12.21 -4.89
CA PHE A 521 -21.80 13.12 -3.77
C PHE A 521 -20.81 14.23 -4.14
N LEU A 522 -19.68 13.91 -4.77
CA LEU A 522 -18.71 14.90 -5.25
C LEU A 522 -19.31 15.80 -6.35
N GLU A 523 -20.06 15.24 -7.31
CA GLU A 523 -20.76 16.00 -8.37
C GLU A 523 -21.83 16.96 -7.81
N LYS A 524 -22.32 16.73 -6.58
CA LYS A 524 -23.30 17.60 -5.88
C LYS A 524 -22.68 18.64 -4.94
N HIS A 525 -21.37 18.57 -4.65
CA HIS A 525 -20.71 19.40 -3.61
C HIS A 525 -19.37 20.05 -4.03
N ALA A 526 -19.02 20.08 -5.33
CA ALA A 526 -17.81 20.71 -5.89
C ALA A 526 -18.09 22.03 -6.64
#